data_AF-A0A953YGT7-F1
#
_entry.id   AF-A0A953YGT7-F1
#
_cell.length_a   1.000
_cell.length_b   1.000
_cell.length_c   1.000
_cell.angle_alpha   90.00
_cell.angle_beta   90.00
_cell.angle_gamma   90.00
#
_symmetry.space_group_name_H-M   'P 1'
#
loop_
_entity.id
_entity.type
_entity.pdbx_description
1 polymer ?
#
loop_
_entity_poly.entity_id
_entity_poly.type
_entity_poly.pdbx_seq_one_letter_code
_entity_poly.pdbx_strand_id
1 'polypeptide(L)' 'MAHTLDTVFAALADPTRRQILSMLLEDDMAVTDVAEPFDMSLAAISKHLMILA' A
#
# COMPACT_ATOMS: atom_id res chain seq x y z
N MET A 1 3.10 -22.14 -3.20
CA MET A 1 4.48 -21.72 -2.92
C MET A 1 4.95 -20.69 -3.94
N ALA A 2 5.22 -21.07 -5.21
CA ALA A 2 5.58 -20.10 -6.26
C ALA A 2 4.51 -19.00 -6.43
N HIS A 3 3.24 -19.40 -6.58
CA HIS A 3 2.13 -18.47 -6.80
C HIS A 3 1.95 -17.40 -5.70
N THR A 4 2.19 -17.75 -4.43
CA THR A 4 2.09 -16.79 -3.31
C THR A 4 3.19 -15.75 -3.39
N LEU A 5 4.41 -16.20 -3.66
CA LEU A 5 5.56 -15.31 -3.77
C LEU A 5 5.45 -14.40 -5.00
N ASP A 6 4.91 -14.92 -6.10
CA ASP A 6 4.57 -14.13 -7.29
C ASP A 6 3.55 -13.03 -6.97
N THR A 7 2.49 -13.34 -6.21
CA THR A 7 1.50 -12.35 -5.76
C THR A 7 2.12 -11.30 -4.84
N VAL A 8 2.96 -11.71 -3.88
CA VAL A 8 3.66 -10.78 -2.97
C VAL A 8 4.58 -9.85 -3.76
N PHE A 9 5.41 -10.38 -4.66
CA PHE A 9 6.29 -9.54 -5.45
C PHE A 9 5.54 -8.64 -6.45
N ALA A 10 4.42 -9.11 -7.01
CA ALA A 10 3.54 -8.26 -7.82
C ALA A 10 2.93 -7.12 -7.00
N ALA A 11 2.51 -7.39 -5.76
CA ALA A 11 2.06 -6.35 -4.83
C ALA A 11 3.21 -5.38 -4.49
N LEU A 12 4.42 -5.85 -4.18
CA LEU A 12 5.53 -4.97 -3.82
C LEU A 12 6.16 -4.21 -5.00
N ALA A 13 5.89 -4.59 -6.26
CA ALA A 13 6.47 -3.95 -7.44
C ALA A 13 6.07 -2.46 -7.61
N ASP A 14 4.96 -2.05 -7.00
CA ASP A 14 4.46 -0.68 -7.09
C ASP A 14 5.09 0.23 -6.02
N PRO A 15 5.69 1.37 -6.42
CA PRO A 15 6.37 2.27 -5.48
C PRO A 15 5.41 2.90 -4.47
N THR A 16 4.17 3.21 -4.85
CA THR A 16 3.15 3.76 -3.95
C THR A 16 2.84 2.76 -2.84
N ARG A 17 2.67 1.47 -3.19
CA ARG A 17 2.44 0.41 -2.19
C ARG A 17 3.61 0.25 -1.23
N ARG A 18 4.86 0.34 -1.72
CA ARG A 18 6.04 0.32 -0.85
C ARG A 18 6.10 1.54 0.07
N GLN A 19 5.74 2.72 -0.41
CA GLN A 19 5.69 3.92 0.43
C GLN A 19 4.60 3.84 1.50
N ILE A 20 3.41 3.32 1.16
CA ILE A 20 2.34 3.04 2.14
C ILE A 20 2.85 2.07 3.23
N LEU A 21 3.52 0.99 2.83
CA LEU A 21 4.12 0.05 3.80
C LEU A 21 5.18 0.72 4.66
N SER A 22 6.04 1.58 4.09
CA SER A 22 7.02 2.36 4.86
C SER A 22 6.35 3.26 5.90
N MET A 23 5.21 3.89 5.58
CA MET A 23 4.46 4.71 6.53
C MET A 23 3.88 3.87 7.67
N LEU A 24 3.25 2.74 7.34
CA LEU A 24 2.63 1.83 8.32
C LEU A 24 3.64 1.05 9.17
N LEU A 25 4.90 0.99 8.75
CA LEU A 25 5.99 0.44 9.56
C LEU A 25 6.39 1.38 10.71
N GLU A 26 6.15 2.69 10.57
CA GLU A 26 6.47 3.68 11.61
C GLU A 26 5.38 3.76 12.69
N ASP A 27 4.10 3.74 12.29
CA ASP A 27 2.96 3.74 13.23
C ASP A 27 1.67 3.23 12.56
N ASP A 28 0.66 2.91 13.37
CA ASP A 28 -0.70 2.66 12.91
C ASP A 28 -1.33 3.99 12.44
N MET A 29 -1.75 4.05 11.17
CA MET A 29 -2.29 5.27 10.57
C MET A 29 -3.72 5.09 10.06
N ALA A 30 -4.55 6.14 10.14
CA ALA A 30 -5.81 6.13 9.43
C ALA A 30 -5.57 6.26 7.92
N VAL A 31 -6.50 5.75 7.11
CA VAL A 31 -6.40 5.83 5.64
C VAL A 31 -6.29 7.27 5.15
N THR A 32 -6.89 8.23 5.86
CA THR A 32 -6.77 9.66 5.57
C THR A 32 -5.37 10.19 5.77
N ASP A 33 -4.66 9.72 6.80
CA ASP A 33 -3.29 10.13 7.11
C ASP A 33 -2.31 9.51 6.10
N VAL A 34 -2.55 8.24 5.74
CA VAL A 34 -1.81 7.57 4.66
C VAL A 34 -1.96 8.31 3.33
N ALA A 35 -3.11 8.93 3.07
CA ALA A 35 -3.39 9.60 1.81
C ALA A 35 -2.79 11.02 1.70
N GLU A 36 -2.53 11.70 2.81
CA GLU A 36 -2.04 13.08 2.85
C GLU A 36 -0.82 13.35 1.93
N PRO A 37 0.23 12.50 1.88
CA PRO A 37 1.40 12.76 1.04
C PRO A 37 1.20 12.46 -0.46
N PHE A 38 0.04 11.95 -0.87
CA PHE A 38 -0.20 11.54 -2.25
C PHE A 38 -1.20 12.47 -2.97
N ASP A 39 -0.89 12.87 -4.20
CA ASP A 39 -1.82 13.58 -5.08
C ASP A 39 -2.81 12.60 -5.75
N MET A 40 -3.61 11.92 -4.93
CA MET A 40 -4.63 10.97 -5.39
C MET A 40 -5.82 10.92 -4.44
N SER A 41 -6.93 10.35 -4.91
CA SER A 41 -8.14 10.21 -4.10
C SER A 41 -7.99 9.15 -3.01
N LEU A 42 -8.77 9.28 -1.93
CA LEU A 42 -8.88 8.25 -0.90
C LEU A 42 -9.27 6.89 -1.49
N ALA A 43 -10.12 6.86 -2.52
CA ALA A 43 -10.51 5.63 -3.20
C ALA A 43 -9.32 4.94 -3.89
N ALA A 44 -8.38 5.71 -4.46
CA ALA A 44 -7.16 5.18 -5.04
C ALA A 44 -6.26 4.57 -3.95
N ILE A 45 -6.05 5.27 -2.83
CA ILE A 45 -5.29 4.77 -1.68
C ILE A 45 -5.92 3.48 -1.11
N SER A 46 -7.23 3.46 -0.91
CA SER A 46 -7.94 2.27 -0.46
C SER A 46 -7.74 1.06 -1.39
N LYS A 47 -7.65 1.28 -2.71
CA LYS A 47 -7.33 0.21 -3.66
C LYS A 47 -5.92 -0.35 -3.45
N HIS A 48 -4.94 0.51 -3.18
CA HIS A 48 -3.59 0.05 -2.85
C HIS A 48 -3.56 -0.77 -1.56
N LEU A 49 -4.28 -0.34 -0.53
CA LEU A 49 -4.41 -1.08 0.74
C LEU A 49 -5.10 -2.43 0.57
N MET A 50 -6.15 -2.53 -0.25
CA MET A 50 -6.82 -3.80 -0.55
C MET A 50 -5.92 -4.80 -1.29
N ILE A 51 -4.93 -4.33 -2.05
CA ILE A 51 -3.94 -5.21 -2.71
C ILE A 51 -2.89 -5.71 -1.70
N LEU A 52 -2.65 -4.97 -0.63
CA LEU A 52 -1.66 -5.27 0.40
C LEU A 52 -2.19 -6.17 1.53
N ALA A 53 -3.51 -6.25 1.70
CA ALA A 53 -4.18 -7.12 2.68
C ALA A 53 -4.24 -8.59 2.20
#